data_AF-A0A7J3J9R4-F1
#
_entry.id   AF-A0A7J3J9R4-F1
#
_cell.length_a   1.000
_cell.length_b   1.000
_cell.length_c   1.000
_cell.angle_alpha   90.00
_cell.angle_beta   90.00
_cell.angle_gamma   90.00
#
_symmetry.space_group_name_H-M   'P 1'
#
loop_
_entity.id
_entity.type
_entity.pdbx_description
1 polymer ?
#
loop_
_entity_poly.entity_id
_entity_poly.type
_entity_poly.pdbx_seq_one_letter_code
_entity_poly.pdbx_strand_id
1 'polypeptide(L)'
;MLPSVLLVLMGTIDCITTVIGVLYFGAVELNPIMAGVMHNIPLFMVIKLSATICIGGTYILASKLLNQVPNKTTKTFKYSSIIMKTAYVGVVLFMCMVLINNFAVLMGIV
;
A
#
# COMPACT_ATOMS: atom_id res chain seq x y z
N MET A 1 4.54 3.05 15.85
CA MET A 1 3.48 3.97 15.39
C MET A 1 3.76 4.56 14.01
N LEU A 2 5.00 4.99 13.72
CA LEU A 2 5.41 5.53 12.41
C LEU A 2 5.17 4.66 11.14
N PRO A 3 5.28 3.31 11.15
CA PRO A 3 5.25 2.55 9.89
C PRO A 3 3.87 2.57 9.21
N SER A 4 2.80 2.58 9.99
CA SER A 4 1.43 2.49 9.49
C SER A 4 0.96 3.76 8.80
N VAL A 5 1.34 4.92 9.35
CA VAL A 5 1.03 6.23 8.75
C VAL A 5 1.74 6.38 7.42
N LEU A 6 2.97 5.87 7.33
CA LEU A 6 3.79 5.90 6.11
C LEU A 6 3.16 5.04 5.00
N LEU A 7 2.61 3.88 5.34
CA LEU A 7 1.86 3.03 4.40
C LEU A 7 0.59 3.73 3.87
N VAL A 8 -0.16 4.38 4.76
CA VAL A 8 -1.37 5.11 4.34
C VAL A 8 -0.98 6.29 3.45
N LEU A 9 0.05 7.05 3.82
CA LEU A 9 0.56 8.16 3.02
C LEU A 9 1.03 7.68 1.64
N MET A 10 1.83 6.62 1.58
CA MET A 10 2.31 6.03 0.32
C MET A 10 1.14 5.56 -0.57
N GLY A 11 0.14 4.88 -0.01
CA GLY A 11 -1.02 4.44 -0.79
C GLY A 11 -1.89 5.59 -1.27
N THR A 12 -1.99 6.69 -0.51
CA THR A 12 -2.68 7.90 -1.00
C THR A 12 -1.93 8.60 -2.13
N ILE A 13 -0.60 8.68 -2.07
CA ILE A 13 0.23 9.25 -3.13
C ILE A 13 0.15 8.38 -4.38
N ASP A 14 0.21 7.05 -4.23
CA ASP A 14 0.01 6.11 -5.34
C ASP A 14 -1.35 6.36 -6.01
N CYS A 15 -2.43 6.39 -5.23
CA CYS A 15 -3.77 6.61 -5.76
C CYS A 15 -3.88 7.93 -6.54
N ILE A 16 -3.35 9.03 -6.01
CA ILE A 16 -3.38 10.34 -6.69
C ILE A 16 -2.54 10.30 -7.97
N THR A 17 -1.32 9.77 -7.90
CA THR A 17 -0.42 9.70 -9.08
C THR A 17 -0.98 8.81 -10.17
N THR A 18 -1.65 7.71 -9.84
CA THR A 18 -2.33 6.89 -10.86
C THR A 18 -3.50 7.63 -11.47
N VAL A 19 -4.36 8.28 -10.67
CA VAL A 19 -5.51 9.03 -11.19
C VAL A 19 -5.07 10.14 -12.15
N ILE A 20 -4.00 10.87 -11.80
CA ILE A 20 -3.42 11.89 -12.67
C ILE A 20 -2.82 11.25 -13.93
N GLY A 21 -2.05 10.17 -13.80
CA GLY A 21 -1.45 9.45 -14.92
C GLY A 21 -2.49 8.95 -15.93
N VAL A 22 -3.62 8.45 -15.44
CA VAL A 22 -4.70 7.91 -16.29
C VAL A 22 -5.48 9.04 -16.97
N LEU A 23 -5.82 10.10 -16.23
CA LEU A 23 -6.61 11.21 -16.75
C LEU A 23 -5.83 12.07 -17.77
N TYR A 24 -4.53 12.28 -17.55
CA TYR A 24 -3.74 13.23 -18.33
C TYR A 24 -2.76 12.56 -19.30
N PHE A 25 -2.27 11.36 -18.99
CA PHE A 25 -1.22 10.69 -19.77
C PHE A 25 -1.66 9.34 -20.36
N GLY A 26 -2.92 8.93 -20.14
CA GLY A 26 -3.42 7.64 -20.64
C GLY A 26 -2.71 6.43 -20.02
N ALA A 27 -2.15 6.58 -18.82
CA ALA A 27 -1.47 5.51 -18.11
C ALA A 27 -2.38 4.30 -17.92
N VAL A 28 -1.82 3.10 -18.12
CA VAL A 28 -2.54 1.84 -17.94
C VAL A 28 -2.13 1.23 -16.61
N GLU A 29 -3.12 0.88 -15.78
CA GLU A 29 -2.87 0.10 -14.57
C GLU A 29 -2.34 -1.29 -14.93
N LEU A 30 -1.19 -1.65 -14.36
CA LEU A 30 -0.57 -2.97 -14.52
C LEU A 30 -1.38 -4.07 -13.83
N ASN A 31 -2.21 -3.73 -12.84
CA ASN A 31 -3.04 -4.71 -12.17
C ASN A 31 -4.28 -5.02 -13.03
N PRO A 32 -4.40 -6.22 -13.62
CA PRO A 32 -5.48 -6.54 -14.57
C PRO A 32 -6.89 -6.44 -13.94
N ILE A 33 -7.00 -6.67 -12.63
CA ILE A 33 -8.28 -6.53 -11.90
C ILE A 33 -8.66 -5.05 -11.78
N MET A 34 -7.70 -4.17 -11.50
CA MET A 34 -7.98 -2.73 -11.39
C MET A 34 -8.07 -2.05 -12.76
N ALA A 35 -7.38 -2.56 -13.77
CA ALA A 35 -7.46 -2.09 -15.15
C ALA A 35 -8.91 -2.12 -15.67
N GLY A 36 -9.65 -3.20 -15.39
CA GLY A 36 -11.07 -3.30 -15.76
C GLY A 36 -12.00 -2.31 -15.06
N VAL A 37 -11.55 -1.73 -13.94
CA VAL A 37 -12.31 -0.78 -13.12
C VAL A 37 -11.96 0.68 -13.47
N MET A 38 -10.91 0.92 -14.25
CA MET A 38 -10.45 2.28 -14.59
C MET A 38 -11.46 3.10 -15.39
N HIS A 39 -12.42 2.45 -16.05
CA HIS A 39 -13.54 3.14 -16.71
C HIS A 39 -14.37 3.99 -15.73
N ASN A 40 -14.36 3.64 -14.43
CA ASN A 40 -14.99 4.41 -13.36
C ASN A 40 -13.95 4.87 -12.34
N ILE A 41 -13.28 5.99 -12.63
CA ILE A 41 -12.24 6.59 -11.78
C ILE A 41 -12.67 6.78 -10.31
N PRO A 42 -13.89 7.24 -9.99
CA PRO A 42 -14.33 7.34 -8.59
C PRO A 42 -14.35 5.99 -7.88
N LEU A 43 -14.78 4.93 -8.57
CA LEU A 43 -14.85 3.58 -8.03
C LEU A 43 -13.45 2.98 -7.85
N PHE A 44 -12.54 3.23 -8.80
CA PHE A 44 -11.12 2.92 -8.66
C PHE A 44 -10.50 3.58 -7.42
N MET A 45 -10.76 4.88 -7.22
CA MET A 45 -10.23 5.65 -6.11
C MET A 45 -10.74 5.12 -4.75
N VAL A 46 -12.04 4.82 -4.65
CA VAL A 46 -12.66 4.25 -3.44
C VAL A 46 -12.06 2.87 -3.12
N ILE A 47 -11.87 2.01 -4.11
CA ILE A 47 -11.26 0.69 -3.89
C ILE A 47 -9.80 0.84 -3.42
N LYS A 48 -9.00 1.68 -4.09
CA LYS A 48 -7.57 1.84 -3.75
C LYS A 48 -7.40 2.47 -2.37
N LEU A 49 -8.20 3.47 -2.02
CA LEU A 49 -8.19 4.11 -0.70
C LEU A 49 -8.70 3.18 0.40
N SER A 50 -9.82 2.46 0.18
CA SER A 50 -10.35 1.52 1.17
C SER A 50 -9.37 0.39 1.45
N ALA A 51 -8.75 -0.18 0.41
CA ALA A 51 -7.70 -1.18 0.56
C ALA A 51 -6.50 -0.63 1.36
N THR A 52 -6.04 0.58 1.06
CA THR A 52 -4.94 1.24 1.76
C THR A 52 -5.26 1.44 3.25
N ILE A 53 -6.48 1.91 3.57
CA ILE A 53 -6.93 2.10 4.95
C ILE A 53 -7.05 0.76 5.68
N CYS A 54 -7.59 -0.28 5.03
CA CYS A 54 -7.68 -1.62 5.59
C CYS A 54 -6.30 -2.21 5.88
N ILE A 55 -5.33 -2.09 4.97
CA ILE A 55 -3.95 -2.56 5.15
C ILE A 55 -3.26 -1.79 6.29
N GLY A 56 -3.35 -0.46 6.28
CA GLY A 56 -2.80 0.38 7.35
C GLY A 56 -3.43 0.05 8.71
N GLY A 57 -4.75 -0.09 8.77
CA GLY A 57 -5.52 -0.39 9.97
C GLY A 57 -5.24 -1.79 10.53
N THR A 58 -5.20 -2.82 9.68
CA THR A 58 -4.83 -4.18 10.09
C THR A 58 -3.40 -4.24 10.61
N TYR A 59 -2.46 -3.50 10.00
CA TYR A 59 -1.09 -3.41 10.51
C TYR A 59 -1.02 -2.71 11.88
N ILE A 60 -1.80 -1.65 12.10
CA ILE A 60 -1.91 -1.01 13.43
C ILE A 60 -2.47 -1.99 14.45
N LEU A 61 -3.55 -2.69 14.11
CA LEU A 61 -4.21 -3.63 15.01
C LEU A 61 -3.28 -4.80 15.34
N ALA A 62 -2.65 -5.40 14.34
CA ALA A 62 -1.66 -6.46 14.51
C ALA A 62 -0.49 -6.00 15.38
N SER A 63 0.04 -4.80 15.16
CA SER A 63 1.13 -4.25 15.98
C SER A 63 0.71 -4.00 17.42
N LYS A 64 -0.52 -3.53 17.66
CA LYS A 64 -1.06 -3.34 19.01
C LYS A 64 -1.26 -4.68 19.73
N LEU A 65 -1.90 -5.65 19.06
CA LEU A 65 -2.12 -6.99 19.60
C LEU A 65 -0.80 -7.67 19.95
N LEU A 66 0.20 -7.59 19.07
CA LEU A 66 1.52 -8.12 19.34
C LEU A 66 2.14 -7.46 20.57
N ASN A 67 2.10 -6.13 20.69
CA ASN A 67 2.71 -5.43 21.82
C ASN A 67 1.99 -5.63 23.17
N GLN A 68 0.71 -6.04 23.15
CA GLN A 68 -0.07 -6.33 24.36
C GLN A 68 0.20 -7.73 24.93
N VAL A 69 0.88 -8.63 24.21
CA VAL A 69 1.18 -9.97 24.73
C VAL A 69 2.23 -9.88 25.85
N PRO A 70 1.93 -10.34 27.07
CA PRO A 70 2.84 -10.24 28.21
C PRO A 70 4.08 -11.14 28.06
N ASN A 71 3.97 -12.22 27.28
CA ASN A 71 5.01 -13.24 27.16
C ASN A 71 5.87 -13.07 25.88
N LYS A 72 6.74 -12.04 25.89
CA LYS A 72 7.62 -11.66 24.76
C LYS A 72 8.77 -12.65 24.49
N THR A 73 8.94 -13.66 25.34
CA THR A 73 10.07 -14.59 25.33
C THR A 73 9.80 -15.88 24.53
N THR A 74 8.55 -16.11 24.11
CA THR A 74 8.17 -17.31 23.34
C THR A 74 8.65 -17.24 21.89
N LYS A 75 9.10 -18.38 21.34
CA LYS A 75 9.57 -18.48 19.94
C LYS A 75 8.50 -17.98 18.95
N THR A 76 7.22 -18.22 19.23
CA THR A 76 6.07 -17.79 18.43
C THR A 76 5.93 -16.27 18.35
N PHE A 77 6.25 -15.56 19.44
CA PHE A 77 6.28 -14.08 19.44
C PHE A 77 7.37 -13.55 18.51
N LYS A 78 8.56 -14.16 18.56
CA LYS A 78 9.70 -13.77 17.73
C LYS A 78 9.42 -14.00 16.24
N TYR A 79 8.85 -15.15 15.88
CA TYR A 79 8.42 -15.44 14.50
C TYR A 79 7.34 -14.46 14.02
N SER A 80 6.30 -14.22 14.82
CA SER A 80 5.22 -13.29 14.45
C SER A 80 5.74 -11.87 14.26
N SER A 81 6.68 -11.42 15.11
CA SER A 81 7.31 -10.11 14.98
C SER A 81 8.17 -9.99 13.71
N ILE A 82 8.91 -11.04 13.36
CA ILE A 82 9.72 -11.09 12.13
C ILE A 82 8.80 -11.07 10.91
N ILE A 83 7.76 -11.91 10.86
CA ILE A 83 6.81 -11.95 9.74
C ILE A 83 6.15 -10.58 9.54
N MET A 84 5.74 -9.92 10.62
CA MET A 84 5.13 -8.58 10.53
C MET A 84 6.09 -7.54 9.95
N LYS A 85 7.37 -7.56 10.36
CA LYS A 85 8.42 -6.68 9.82
C LYS A 85 8.72 -6.99 8.35
N THR A 86 8.82 -8.27 7.99
CA THR A 86 9.08 -8.68 6.62
C THR A 86 7.93 -8.31 5.70
N ALA A 87 6.68 -8.54 6.13
CA ALA A 87 5.49 -8.12 5.39
C ALA A 87 5.46 -6.60 5.21
N TYR A 88 5.79 -5.83 6.25
CA TYR A 88 5.90 -4.38 6.14
C TYR A 88 6.93 -3.95 5.08
N VAL A 89 8.15 -4.48 5.15
CA VAL A 89 9.21 -4.15 4.18
C VAL A 89 8.79 -4.55 2.76
N GLY A 90 8.17 -5.71 2.59
CA GLY A 90 7.66 -6.17 1.30
C GLY A 90 6.61 -5.22 0.71
N VAL A 91 5.64 -4.78 1.52
CA VAL A 91 4.60 -3.84 1.07
C VAL A 91 5.21 -2.47 0.74
N VAL A 92 6.16 -1.99 1.53
CA VAL A 92 6.86 -0.72 1.25
C VAL A 92 7.65 -0.79 -0.06
N LEU A 93 8.40 -1.88 -0.29
CA LEU A 93 9.15 -2.05 -1.54
C LEU A 93 8.22 -2.14 -2.75
N PHE A 94 7.12 -2.87 -2.62
CA PHE A 94 6.11 -2.96 -3.67
C PHE A 94 5.51 -1.57 -3.98
N MET A 95 5.09 -0.83 -2.95
CA MET A 95 4.59 0.55 -3.09
C MET A 95 5.63 1.48 -3.74
N CYS A 96 6.91 1.38 -3.38
CA CYS A 96 7.97 2.15 -4.01
C CYS A 96 8.09 1.85 -5.51
N MET A 97 8.02 0.58 -5.93
CA MET A 97 8.06 0.24 -7.36
C MET A 97 6.87 0.84 -8.12
N VAL A 98 5.66 0.75 -7.56
CA VAL A 98 4.46 1.32 -8.18
C VAL A 98 4.58 2.85 -8.26
N LEU A 99 5.04 3.51 -7.20
CA LEU A 99 5.26 4.96 -7.19
C LEU A 99 6.28 5.39 -8.25
N ILE A 100 7.41 4.68 -8.37
CA ILE A 100 8.43 4.96 -9.39
C ILE A 100 7.84 4.80 -10.79
N ASN A 101 7.03 3.75 -11.01
CA ASN A 101 6.37 3.53 -12.29
C ASN A 101 5.39 4.67 -12.63
N ASN A 102 4.53 5.06 -11.68
CA ASN A 102 3.60 6.17 -11.89
C ASN A 102 4.34 7.50 -12.13
N PHE A 103 5.45 7.74 -11.43
CA PHE A 103 6.30 8.93 -11.65
C PHE A 103 7.00 8.91 -13.01
N ALA A 104 7.47 7.75 -13.48
CA ALA A 104 8.09 7.62 -14.78
C ALA A 104 7.12 7.95 -15.92
N VAL A 105 5.86 7.51 -15.79
CA VAL A 105 4.79 7.86 -16.72
C VAL A 105 4.46 9.36 -16.65
N LEU A 106 4.37 9.94 -15.45
CA LEU A 106 4.18 11.38 -15.25
C LEU A 106 5.29 12.23 -15.88
N MET A 107 6.53 11.75 -15.87
CA MET A 107 7.67 12.42 -16.51
C MET A 107 7.79 12.12 -18.01
N GLY A 108 6.91 11.31 -18.58
CA GLY A 108 6.93 10.93 -20.00
C GLY A 108 8.16 10.11 -20.40
N ILE A 109 8.79 9.41 -19.44
CA ILE A 109 9.93 8.51 -19.68
C ILE A 109 9.42 7.15 -20.21
N VAL A 110 8.18 6.79 -19.88
CA VAL A 110 7.46 5.57 -20.24
C VAL A 110 6.07 5.97 -20.69
#